data_AF-A0A7K0EST3-F1
#
_entry.id   AF-A0A7K0EST3-F1
#
_cell.length_a   1.000
_cell.length_b   1.000
_cell.length_c   1.000
_cell.angle_alpha   90.00
_cell.angle_beta   90.00
_cell.angle_gamma   90.00
#
_symmetry.space_group_name_H-M   'P 1'
#
loop_
_entity.id
_entity.type
_entity.pdbx_description
1 polymer ?
#
loop_
_entity_poly.entity_id
_entity_poly.type
_entity_poly.pdbx_seq_one_letter_code
_entity_poly.pdbx_strand_id
1 'polypeptide(L)'
;MLTDLFIYLAQGTVALTVFALPYRFFFSRLTYFQWNRFYLLGSALLSLLIPFGPMPDLLSPGEATEAVFGLNRVESSQSAGELLLTETTTPTGFSAIDLGAVLLILYGLGCLYKTARFFRNLSAIFNVIRTSRKIESGSYSSIYGQSRLPTFSFLNGIFLNFDDHSLTEEDRVQVLQHERLHVRHRHTLDLLLVEILGIVFWFNPVVPYFSRSIRLVHEYFVDSRMARSGKNVRTYGYLLLKLTLQQSPNSLVHSFSTKPIFLRIQMLTQTPSKPMQKLTFLLILPVLVLTTALCSFFQPAESRPGVLPPTGKPVHGTPIGRITWKGNTVYPTAELNKTLGVKPGDRYDKKDFNDHLFNRLGTDVASLYMDKGYLYFNIDVKENRVGARVNLELTVFEGHPATIGKVVVKGNKKVATNSILAAIPVQPGDLFNRSKLIKSQQILAEMGPFNPTKIGINPIPNQQTKTVDLEYVLVEN
;
A
#
# COMPACT_ATOMS: atom_id res chain seq x y z
N MET A 1 7.12 -8.44 12.32
CA MET A 1 8.45 -7.86 11.97
C MET A 1 8.81 -8.10 10.51
N LEU A 2 9.05 -9.35 10.08
CA LEU A 2 9.44 -9.67 8.69
C LEU A 2 8.32 -9.35 7.68
N THR A 3 7.08 -9.74 8.02
CA THR A 3 5.87 -9.44 7.25
C THR A 3 5.65 -7.94 7.10
N ASP A 4 5.82 -7.18 8.18
CA ASP A 4 5.59 -5.74 8.20
C ASP A 4 6.59 -5.00 7.30
N LEU A 5 7.85 -5.44 7.29
CA LEU A 5 8.86 -4.91 6.38
C LEU A 5 8.50 -5.15 4.91
N PHE A 6 8.05 -6.35 4.55
CA PHE A 6 7.67 -6.64 3.17
C PHE A 6 6.42 -5.87 2.73
N ILE A 7 5.44 -5.71 3.62
CA ILE A 7 4.26 -4.87 3.39
C ILE A 7 4.67 -3.41 3.17
N TYR A 8 5.56 -2.88 4.01
CA TYR A 8 6.11 -1.55 3.86
C TYR A 8 6.81 -1.37 2.49
N LEU A 9 7.67 -2.32 2.10
CA LEU A 9 8.37 -2.27 0.81
C LEU A 9 7.40 -2.37 -0.39
N ALA A 10 6.33 -3.16 -0.26
CA ALA A 10 5.29 -3.28 -1.28
C ALA A 10 4.51 -1.96 -1.42
N GLN A 11 4.01 -1.41 -0.31
CA GLN A 11 3.29 -0.13 -0.29
C GLN A 11 4.14 1.01 -0.85
N GLY A 12 5.41 1.12 -0.43
CA GLY A 12 6.33 2.12 -0.97
C GLY A 12 6.61 1.94 -2.46
N THR A 13 6.68 0.70 -2.95
CA THR A 13 6.84 0.40 -4.39
C THR A 13 5.61 0.81 -5.19
N VAL A 14 4.40 0.53 -4.69
CA VAL A 14 3.14 0.98 -5.30
C VAL A 14 3.08 2.51 -5.33
N ALA A 15 3.36 3.17 -4.22
CA ALA A 15 3.37 4.63 -4.13
C ALA A 15 4.35 5.26 -5.13
N LEU A 16 5.60 4.81 -5.18
CA LEU A 16 6.61 5.30 -6.14
C LEU A 16 6.15 5.13 -7.59
N THR A 17 5.56 3.98 -7.91
CA THR A 17 5.10 3.67 -9.27
C THR A 17 3.95 4.57 -9.68
N VAL A 18 2.93 4.72 -8.82
CA VAL A 18 1.75 5.54 -9.09
C VAL A 18 2.13 7.02 -9.21
N PHE A 19 3.01 7.55 -8.36
CA PHE A 19 3.51 8.92 -8.49
C PHE A 19 4.41 9.14 -9.71
N ALA A 20 5.08 8.11 -10.24
CA ALA A 20 5.89 8.24 -11.44
C ALA A 20 5.04 8.55 -12.69
N LEU A 21 3.81 8.03 -12.76
CA LEU A 21 2.96 8.11 -13.95
C LEU A 21 2.57 9.55 -14.33
N PRO A 22 2.01 10.39 -13.43
CA PRO A 22 1.71 11.79 -13.73
C PRO A 22 2.93 12.57 -14.25
N TYR A 23 4.08 12.35 -13.63
CA TYR A 23 5.31 13.02 -14.05
C TYR A 23 5.73 12.60 -15.45
N ARG A 24 5.73 11.29 -15.71
CA ARG A 24 6.13 10.75 -17.01
C ARG A 24 5.26 11.28 -18.14
N PHE A 25 3.93 11.31 -17.97
CA PHE A 25 3.01 11.63 -19.06
C PHE A 25 2.66 13.11 -19.17
N PHE A 26 2.64 13.85 -18.07
CA PHE A 26 2.19 15.24 -18.04
C PHE A 26 3.32 16.21 -17.65
N PHE A 27 3.90 16.07 -16.45
CA PHE A 27 4.75 17.13 -15.89
C PHE A 27 6.13 17.24 -16.55
N SER A 28 6.70 16.13 -17.02
CA SER A 28 8.02 16.10 -17.69
C SER A 28 8.12 17.00 -18.92
N ARG A 29 6.97 17.35 -19.54
CA ARG A 29 6.88 18.21 -20.72
C ARG A 29 6.70 19.71 -20.38
N LEU A 30 6.49 20.03 -19.10
CA LEU A 30 6.26 21.40 -18.65
C LEU A 30 7.58 22.12 -18.37
N THR A 31 7.66 23.39 -18.76
CA THR A 31 8.81 24.28 -18.51
C THR A 31 8.84 24.86 -17.08
N TYR A 32 7.99 24.34 -16.19
CA TYR A 32 7.96 24.71 -14.77
C TYR A 32 8.93 23.86 -13.96
N PHE A 33 10.23 24.02 -14.19
CA PHE A 33 11.26 23.14 -13.62
C PHE A 33 11.29 23.12 -12.09
N GLN A 34 11.01 24.25 -11.42
CA GLN A 34 10.91 24.25 -9.95
C GLN A 34 9.73 23.42 -9.44
N TRP A 35 8.58 23.48 -10.12
CA TRP A 35 7.42 22.67 -9.75
C TRP A 35 7.66 21.19 -10.04
N ASN A 36 8.31 20.87 -11.16
CA ASN A 36 8.75 19.51 -11.47
C ASN A 36 9.71 18.97 -10.39
N ARG A 37 10.66 19.79 -9.94
CA ARG A 37 11.58 19.45 -8.85
C ARG A 37 10.82 19.16 -7.55
N PHE A 38 9.93 20.07 -7.14
CA PHE A 38 9.14 19.89 -5.91
C PHE A 38 8.23 18.66 -5.98
N TYR A 39 7.60 18.40 -7.14
CA TYR A 39 6.79 17.21 -7.34
C TYR A 39 7.61 15.93 -7.19
N LEU A 40 8.77 15.82 -7.85
CA LEU A 40 9.62 14.62 -7.81
C LEU A 40 10.17 14.36 -6.40
N LEU A 41 10.62 15.40 -5.70
CA LEU A 41 11.11 15.27 -4.33
C LEU A 41 9.98 14.99 -3.34
N GLY A 42 8.85 15.69 -3.49
CA GLY A 42 7.67 15.51 -2.65
C GLY A 42 7.08 14.12 -2.79
N SER A 43 6.95 13.60 -4.01
CA SER A 43 6.47 12.23 -4.25
C SER A 43 7.44 11.15 -3.75
N ALA A 44 8.76 11.37 -3.88
CA ALA A 44 9.76 10.48 -3.29
C ALA A 44 9.64 10.41 -1.76
N LEU A 45 9.51 11.56 -1.10
CA LEU A 45 9.31 11.64 0.36
C LEU A 45 7.97 11.06 0.80
N LEU A 46 6.88 11.42 0.11
CA LEU A 46 5.54 10.91 0.41
C LEU A 46 5.49 9.38 0.26
N SER A 47 6.16 8.80 -0.74
CA SER A 47 6.21 7.34 -0.91
C SER A 47 6.88 6.62 0.27
N LEU A 48 7.77 7.30 1.00
CA LEU A 48 8.43 6.79 2.20
C LEU A 48 7.56 6.99 3.45
N LEU A 49 6.78 8.09 3.50
CA LEU A 49 5.96 8.45 4.66
C LEU A 49 4.56 7.82 4.65
N ILE A 50 3.96 7.62 3.48
CA ILE A 50 2.60 7.07 3.30
C ILE A 50 2.42 5.77 4.10
N PRO A 51 3.31 4.75 4.00
CA PRO A 51 3.17 3.51 4.77
C PRO A 51 3.08 3.67 6.30
N PHE A 52 3.52 4.80 6.86
CA PHE A 52 3.46 5.07 8.31
C PHE A 52 2.18 5.81 8.74
N GLY A 53 1.43 6.39 7.80
CA GLY A 53 0.21 7.13 8.12
C GLY A 53 -0.98 6.20 8.37
N PRO A 54 -1.95 6.58 9.24
CA PRO A 54 -3.23 5.90 9.29
C PRO A 54 -3.92 6.04 7.93
N MET A 55 -4.10 4.92 7.23
CA MET A 55 -4.73 4.95 5.91
C MET A 55 -6.23 5.18 6.09
N PRO A 56 -6.80 6.22 5.47
CA PRO A 56 -8.24 6.36 5.40
C PRO A 56 -8.80 5.28 4.47
N ASP A 57 -9.81 4.57 4.94
CA ASP A 57 -10.44 3.47 4.21
C ASP A 57 -11.41 4.01 3.14
N LEU A 58 -10.87 4.73 2.14
CA LEU A 58 -11.61 5.46 1.12
C LEU A 58 -12.16 4.59 -0.01
N LEU A 59 -11.59 3.41 -0.21
CA LEU A 59 -12.03 2.40 -1.20
C LEU A 59 -12.57 1.13 -0.55
N SER A 60 -12.62 1.07 0.79
CA SER A 60 -13.64 0.23 1.40
C SER A 60 -14.97 0.65 0.78
N PRO A 61 -15.80 -0.30 0.33
CA PRO A 61 -17.18 0.01 0.06
C PRO A 61 -17.73 0.62 1.33
N GLY A 62 -17.75 1.96 1.37
CA GLY A 62 -18.34 2.72 2.45
C GLY A 62 -19.73 2.18 2.67
N GLU A 63 -20.13 2.18 3.94
CA GLU A 63 -21.46 1.91 4.47
C GLU A 63 -22.54 2.68 3.70
N ALA A 64 -22.82 2.27 2.46
CA ALA A 64 -23.95 2.69 1.68
C ALA A 64 -25.12 1.85 2.19
N THR A 65 -25.65 2.24 3.34
CA THR A 65 -26.95 1.80 3.86
C THR A 65 -27.20 0.30 3.71
N GLU A 66 -26.43 -0.54 4.42
CA GLU A 66 -26.91 -1.88 4.74
C GLU A 66 -27.96 -1.76 5.85
N ALA A 67 -29.16 -1.32 5.45
CA ALA A 67 -30.35 -1.62 6.22
C ALA A 67 -30.57 -3.13 6.14
N VAL A 68 -30.32 -3.79 7.27
CA VAL A 68 -30.95 -5.05 7.69
C VAL A 68 -30.62 -6.23 6.78
N PHE A 69 -29.51 -6.93 7.06
CA PHE A 69 -29.40 -8.39 7.20
C PHE A 69 -27.91 -8.75 7.26
N GLY A 70 -27.42 -8.99 8.49
CA GLY A 70 -26.03 -9.36 8.75
C GLY A 70 -25.67 -10.77 8.27
N LEU A 71 -25.43 -10.91 6.97
CA LEU A 71 -24.59 -11.97 6.44
C LEU A 71 -23.30 -11.31 5.95
N ASN A 72 -22.37 -11.13 6.89
CA ASN A 72 -21.02 -10.69 6.57
C ASN A 72 -20.44 -11.57 5.45
N ARG A 73 -20.00 -10.88 4.40
CA ARG A 73 -19.16 -11.38 3.31
C ARG A 73 -18.07 -12.32 3.86
N VAL A 74 -18.09 -13.58 3.42
CA VAL A 74 -17.05 -14.57 3.71
C VAL A 74 -15.75 -14.10 3.05
N GLU A 75 -14.88 -13.42 3.79
CA GLU A 75 -13.45 -13.46 3.50
C GLU A 75 -13.01 -14.90 3.75
N SER A 76 -12.50 -15.56 2.71
CA SER A 76 -11.97 -16.91 2.78
C SER A 76 -10.74 -16.95 3.69
N SER A 77 -10.96 -17.09 5.00
CA SER A 77 -9.92 -17.52 5.92
C SER A 77 -9.69 -19.01 5.67
N GLN A 78 -8.68 -19.35 4.87
CA GLN A 78 -8.14 -20.70 4.84
C GLN A 78 -7.52 -21.00 6.21
N SER A 79 -8.32 -21.56 7.10
CA SER A 79 -7.84 -22.31 8.26
C SER A 79 -7.81 -23.77 7.83
N ALA A 80 -6.67 -24.21 7.29
CA ALA A 80 -6.42 -25.64 7.11
C ALA A 80 -6.38 -26.27 8.51
N GLY A 81 -7.34 -27.16 8.78
CA GLY A 81 -7.39 -27.94 9.99
C GLY A 81 -6.14 -28.80 10.12
N GLU A 82 -5.48 -28.67 11.26
CA GLU A 82 -4.39 -29.53 11.69
C GLU A 82 -4.97 -30.93 11.98
N LEU A 83 -4.83 -31.82 11.00
CA LEU A 83 -5.15 -33.23 11.16
C LEU A 83 -3.97 -33.89 11.88
N LEU A 84 -4.21 -34.37 13.09
CA LEU A 84 -3.31 -35.25 13.84
C LEU A 84 -3.07 -36.54 13.04
N LEU A 85 -2.06 -36.53 12.18
CA LEU A 85 -1.40 -37.72 11.68
C LEU A 85 0.05 -37.69 12.16
N THR A 86 0.42 -38.73 12.88
CA THR A 86 1.77 -38.98 13.36
C THR A 86 2.71 -39.10 12.16
N GLU A 87 3.33 -38.00 11.73
CA GLU A 87 4.37 -38.03 10.71
C GLU A 87 5.72 -38.38 11.34
N THR A 88 6.16 -39.59 11.04
CA THR A 88 7.53 -40.05 11.15
C THR A 88 8.45 -39.07 10.41
N THR A 89 9.42 -38.52 11.13
CA THR A 89 10.44 -37.60 10.62
C THR A 89 11.19 -38.13 9.39
N THR A 90 11.04 -37.47 8.24
CA THR A 90 12.12 -37.28 7.25
C THR A 90 12.10 -35.83 6.76
N PRO A 91 13.13 -35.01 7.07
CA PRO A 91 13.14 -33.61 6.69
C PRO A 91 13.81 -33.44 5.32
N THR A 92 13.02 -33.40 4.25
CA THR A 92 13.49 -32.88 2.95
C THR A 92 12.36 -32.12 2.25
N GLY A 93 12.12 -30.88 2.69
CA GLY A 93 11.24 -29.93 2.05
C GLY A 93 11.44 -28.55 2.66
N PHE A 94 11.85 -27.56 1.87
CA PHE A 94 12.06 -26.18 2.31
C PHE A 94 10.74 -25.61 2.85
N SER A 95 10.62 -25.48 4.18
CA SER A 95 9.46 -24.86 4.82
C SER A 95 9.39 -23.37 4.50
N ALA A 96 8.18 -22.78 4.44
CA ALA A 96 7.97 -21.35 4.10
C ALA A 96 8.70 -20.36 5.03
N ILE A 97 9.14 -20.82 6.21
CA ILE A 97 9.97 -20.08 7.16
C ILE A 97 11.39 -19.85 6.58
N ASP A 98 11.85 -20.71 5.68
CA ASP A 98 13.16 -20.62 5.02
C ASP A 98 13.16 -19.57 3.90
N LEU A 99 12.10 -19.50 3.08
CA LEU A 99 12.03 -18.53 1.97
C LEU A 99 11.99 -17.07 2.44
N GLY A 100 11.23 -16.78 3.51
CA GLY A 100 11.15 -15.43 4.07
C GLY A 100 12.50 -14.95 4.63
N ALA A 101 13.24 -15.85 5.29
CA ALA A 101 14.58 -15.56 5.80
C ALA A 101 15.57 -15.34 4.65
N VAL A 102 15.54 -16.18 3.61
CA VAL A 102 16.36 -16.02 2.40
C VAL A 102 16.10 -14.67 1.72
N LEU A 103 14.82 -14.28 1.54
CA LEU A 103 14.47 -12.99 0.95
C LEU A 103 14.93 -11.81 1.80
N LEU A 104 14.85 -11.91 3.13
CA LEU A 104 15.35 -10.87 4.04
C LEU A 104 16.88 -10.74 3.94
N ILE A 105 17.60 -11.86 3.90
CA ILE A 105 19.07 -11.87 3.73
C ILE A 105 19.43 -11.24 2.38
N LEU A 106 18.76 -11.63 1.30
CA LEU A 106 18.99 -11.07 -0.04
C LEU A 106 18.71 -9.56 -0.08
N TYR A 107 17.60 -9.13 0.52
CA TYR A 107 17.26 -7.72 0.66
C TYR A 107 18.34 -6.96 1.44
N GLY A 108 18.77 -7.51 2.59
CA GLY A 108 19.82 -6.95 3.45
C GLY A 108 21.17 -6.84 2.74
N LEU A 109 21.57 -7.86 1.98
CA LEU A 109 22.80 -7.85 1.16
C LEU A 109 22.75 -6.74 0.10
N GLY A 110 21.61 -6.56 -0.57
CA GLY A 110 21.43 -5.48 -1.53
C GLY A 110 21.51 -4.09 -0.89
N CYS A 111 20.86 -3.90 0.26
CA CYS A 111 20.95 -2.67 1.06
C CYS A 111 22.38 -2.40 1.53
N LEU A 112 23.10 -3.42 2.01
CA LEU A 112 24.49 -3.32 2.44
C LEU A 112 25.40 -2.91 1.27
N TYR A 113 25.26 -3.56 0.11
CA TYR A 113 26.01 -3.21 -1.10
C TYR A 113 25.76 -1.75 -1.52
N LYS A 114 24.49 -1.32 -1.56
CA LYS A 114 24.14 0.07 -1.92
C LYS A 114 24.67 1.08 -0.92
N THR A 115 24.61 0.77 0.37
CA THR A 115 25.14 1.60 1.45
C THR A 115 26.67 1.72 1.36
N ALA A 116 27.38 0.60 1.21
CA ALA A 116 28.83 0.58 1.05
C ALA A 116 29.26 1.38 -0.20
N ARG A 117 28.55 1.20 -1.32
CA ARG A 117 28.76 1.97 -2.55
C ARG A 117 28.53 3.47 -2.33
N PHE A 118 27.47 3.86 -1.62
CA PHE A 118 27.16 5.26 -1.30
C PHE A 118 28.29 5.91 -0.50
N PHE A 119 28.72 5.28 0.60
CA PHE A 119 29.82 5.81 1.42
C PHE A 119 31.16 5.81 0.69
N ARG A 120 31.48 4.79 -0.11
CA ARG A 120 32.70 4.79 -0.93
C ARG A 120 32.71 5.97 -1.91
N ASN A 121 31.60 6.22 -2.59
CA ASN A 121 31.47 7.34 -3.52
C ASN A 121 31.58 8.68 -2.80
N LEU A 122 30.93 8.81 -1.64
CA LEU A 122 30.98 10.01 -0.82
C LEU A 122 32.41 10.28 -0.30
N SER A 123 33.09 9.25 0.20
CA SER A 123 34.51 9.32 0.62
C SER A 123 35.44 9.67 -0.54
N ALA A 124 35.20 9.15 -1.74
CA ALA A 124 35.96 9.50 -2.93
C ALA A 124 35.82 10.99 -3.27
N ILE A 125 34.60 11.54 -3.20
CA ILE A 125 34.36 12.97 -3.39
C ILE A 125 35.09 13.77 -2.29
N PHE A 126 34.93 13.42 -1.01
CA PHE A 126 35.64 14.09 0.08
C PHE A 126 37.17 14.04 -0.07
N ASN A 127 37.71 12.95 -0.60
CA ASN A 127 39.14 12.86 -0.91
C ASN A 127 39.55 13.85 -2.01
N VAL A 128 38.73 14.02 -3.05
CA VAL A 128 38.93 15.07 -4.07
C VAL A 128 38.86 16.46 -3.43
N ILE A 129 37.91 16.72 -2.53
CA ILE A 129 37.83 18.02 -1.83
C ILE A 129 39.11 18.31 -1.04
N ARG A 130 39.65 17.30 -0.35
CA ARG A 130 40.87 17.45 0.48
C ARG A 130 42.14 17.63 -0.35
N THR A 131 42.23 17.00 -1.52
CA THR A 131 43.43 17.04 -2.37
C THR A 131 43.43 18.18 -3.39
N SER A 132 42.25 18.73 -3.71
CA SER A 132 42.15 19.82 -4.69
C SER A 132 42.66 21.15 -4.14
N ARG A 133 43.36 21.93 -4.97
CA ARG A 133 43.85 23.25 -4.59
C ARG A 133 42.67 24.23 -4.54
N LYS A 134 42.44 24.86 -3.39
CA LYS A 134 41.44 25.93 -3.24
C LYS A 134 41.96 27.21 -3.91
N ILE A 135 41.23 27.74 -4.89
CA ILE A 135 41.63 28.91 -5.69
C ILE A 135 40.93 30.18 -5.20
N GLU A 136 39.62 30.10 -4.95
CA GLU A 136 38.81 31.26 -4.54
C GLU A 136 37.79 30.83 -3.48
N SER A 137 37.54 31.70 -2.49
CA SER A 137 36.53 31.50 -1.47
C SER A 137 35.59 32.70 -1.45
N GLY A 138 34.46 32.63 -2.14
CA GLY A 138 33.39 33.63 -2.01
C GLY A 138 32.47 33.33 -0.82
N SER A 139 31.53 34.23 -0.50
CA SER A 139 30.56 34.04 0.61
C SER A 139 29.65 32.82 0.47
N TYR A 140 29.47 32.28 -0.74
CA TYR A 140 28.49 31.21 -1.02
C TYR A 140 29.05 29.98 -1.75
N SER A 141 30.28 30.02 -2.27
CA SER A 141 30.90 28.90 -2.98
C SER A 141 32.42 28.94 -2.91
N SER A 142 33.05 27.78 -2.73
CA SER A 142 34.51 27.62 -2.84
C SER A 142 34.88 27.00 -4.20
N ILE A 143 35.88 27.57 -4.87
CA ILE A 143 36.37 27.07 -6.16
C ILE A 143 37.66 26.28 -5.94
N TYR A 144 37.68 25.07 -6.48
CA TYR A 144 38.78 24.13 -6.42
C TYR A 144 39.29 23.82 -7.82
N GLY A 145 40.60 23.80 -7.99
CA GLY A 145 41.25 23.36 -9.21
C GLY A 145 41.69 21.92 -9.17
N GLN A 146 41.39 21.21 -10.25
CA GLN A 146 41.79 19.83 -10.50
C GLN A 146 42.13 19.62 -11.98
N SER A 147 42.79 18.50 -12.27
CA SER A 147 43.39 18.20 -13.58
C SER A 147 42.83 16.93 -14.25
N ARG A 148 42.07 16.10 -13.51
CA ARG A 148 41.75 14.71 -13.94
C ARG A 148 40.27 14.40 -14.10
N LEU A 149 39.39 15.22 -13.56
CA LEU A 149 37.96 14.96 -13.53
C LEU A 149 37.23 16.08 -14.28
N PRO A 150 36.10 15.77 -14.94
CA PRO A 150 35.27 16.80 -15.57
C PRO A 150 34.84 17.85 -14.54
N THR A 151 34.48 19.04 -15.00
CA THR A 151 33.96 20.08 -14.12
C THR A 151 32.66 19.60 -13.46
N PHE A 152 32.54 19.76 -12.14
CA PHE A 152 31.35 19.41 -11.39
C PHE A 152 31.16 20.29 -10.15
N SER A 153 29.95 20.30 -9.61
CA SER A 153 29.60 20.96 -8.34
C SER A 153 29.13 19.96 -7.30
N PHE A 154 29.54 20.18 -6.05
CA PHE A 154 29.13 19.36 -4.91
C PHE A 154 29.00 20.20 -3.63
N LEU A 155 27.82 20.19 -3.02
CA LEU A 155 27.46 21.02 -1.87
C LEU A 155 27.76 22.50 -2.15
N ASN A 156 28.76 23.08 -1.48
CA ASN A 156 29.19 24.46 -1.65
C ASN A 156 30.50 24.58 -2.46
N GLY A 157 30.98 23.49 -3.04
CA GLY A 157 32.23 23.42 -3.80
C GLY A 157 32.00 23.33 -5.30
N ILE A 158 32.81 24.05 -6.07
CA ILE A 158 32.88 24.00 -7.53
C ILE A 158 34.27 23.48 -7.90
N PHE A 159 34.34 22.39 -8.65
CA PHE A 159 35.59 21.73 -9.05
C PHE A 159 35.80 21.95 -10.54
N LEU A 160 36.74 22.82 -10.89
CA LEU A 160 37.03 23.18 -12.27
C LEU A 160 38.18 22.33 -12.80
N ASN A 161 38.00 21.75 -13.98
CA ASN A 161 39.10 21.16 -14.72
C ASN A 161 39.92 22.27 -15.39
N PHE A 162 41.18 22.44 -14.98
CA PHE A 162 42.04 23.47 -15.57
C PHE A 162 42.69 23.04 -16.88
N ASP A 163 42.85 21.74 -17.09
CA ASP A 163 43.62 21.15 -18.19
C ASP A 163 42.79 21.00 -19.49
N ASP A 164 41.52 21.42 -19.46
CA ASP A 164 40.70 21.47 -20.66
C ASP A 164 41.05 22.71 -21.50
N HIS A 165 42.04 22.55 -22.37
CA HIS A 165 42.52 23.58 -23.30
C HIS A 165 41.56 23.86 -24.46
N SER A 166 40.48 23.09 -24.59
CA SER A 166 39.52 23.28 -25.68
C SER A 166 38.58 24.47 -25.44
N LEU A 167 38.42 24.91 -24.19
CA LEU A 167 37.47 25.95 -23.78
C LEU A 167 38.14 27.32 -23.81
N THR A 168 37.52 28.29 -24.50
CA THR A 168 37.91 29.70 -24.42
C THR A 168 37.57 30.27 -23.04
N GLU A 169 38.18 31.39 -22.66
CA GLU A 169 37.87 32.06 -21.38
C GLU A 169 36.38 32.38 -21.23
N GLU A 170 35.72 32.77 -22.32
CA GLU A 170 34.27 33.00 -22.33
C GLU A 170 33.44 31.72 -22.07
N ASP A 171 33.89 30.58 -22.59
CA ASP A 171 33.28 29.27 -22.34
C ASP A 171 33.44 28.90 -20.86
N ARG A 172 34.64 29.09 -20.30
CA ARG A 172 34.94 28.81 -18.88
C ARG A 172 34.07 29.62 -17.93
N VAL A 173 33.86 30.90 -18.23
CA VAL A 173 32.97 31.77 -17.43
C VAL A 173 31.53 31.26 -17.46
N GLN A 174 31.04 30.79 -18.62
CA GLN A 174 29.70 30.21 -18.73
C GLN A 174 29.57 28.90 -17.96
N VAL A 175 30.56 28.01 -18.03
CA VAL A 175 30.62 26.78 -17.24
C VAL A 175 30.63 27.09 -15.74
N LEU A 176 31.45 28.05 -15.30
CA LEU A 176 31.50 28.45 -13.90
C LEU A 176 30.16 29.03 -13.41
N GLN A 177 29.50 29.85 -14.23
CA GLN A 177 28.18 30.39 -13.90
C GLN A 177 27.11 29.28 -13.84
N HIS A 178 27.20 28.28 -14.72
CA HIS A 178 26.36 27.07 -14.69
C HIS A 178 26.53 26.31 -13.36
N GLU A 179 27.76 25.96 -12.98
CA GLU A 179 28.04 25.23 -11.74
C GLU A 179 27.64 26.02 -10.47
N ARG A 180 27.82 27.36 -10.49
CA ARG A 180 27.37 28.24 -9.40
C ARG A 180 25.86 28.14 -9.17
N LEU A 181 25.06 27.93 -10.23
CA LEU A 181 23.62 27.77 -10.09
C LEU A 181 23.24 26.43 -9.44
N HIS A 182 23.97 25.34 -9.71
CA HIS A 182 23.75 24.06 -9.01
C HIS A 182 24.04 24.17 -7.51
N VAL A 183 25.14 24.81 -7.14
CA VAL A 183 25.50 25.10 -5.73
C VAL A 183 24.43 25.95 -5.07
N ARG A 184 24.05 27.08 -5.69
CA ARG A 184 23.08 28.03 -5.14
C ARG A 184 21.71 27.39 -4.86
N HIS A 185 21.27 26.44 -5.70
CA HIS A 185 19.98 25.74 -5.54
C HIS A 185 20.08 24.43 -4.77
N ARG A 186 21.29 24.10 -4.27
CA ARG A 186 21.60 22.91 -3.47
C ARG A 186 21.17 21.61 -4.14
N HIS A 187 21.36 21.50 -5.46
CA HIS A 187 20.97 20.30 -6.22
C HIS A 187 21.65 19.01 -5.74
N THR A 188 22.82 19.11 -5.09
CA THR A 188 23.48 17.98 -4.44
C THR A 188 22.61 17.31 -3.38
N LEU A 189 21.84 18.07 -2.60
CA LEU A 189 20.99 17.51 -1.55
C LEU A 189 19.89 16.62 -2.13
N ASP A 190 19.29 17.05 -3.23
CA ASP A 190 18.27 16.29 -3.96
C ASP A 190 18.82 14.94 -4.46
N LEU A 191 20.06 14.94 -4.98
CA LEU A 191 20.71 13.71 -5.43
C LEU A 191 21.01 12.76 -4.27
N LEU A 192 21.48 13.29 -3.13
CA LEU A 192 21.70 12.48 -1.93
C LEU A 192 20.40 11.86 -1.41
N LEU A 193 19.29 12.61 -1.40
CA LEU A 193 17.98 12.10 -1.00
C LEU A 193 17.53 10.93 -1.87
N VAL A 194 17.69 11.03 -3.20
CA VAL A 194 17.28 9.95 -4.11
C VAL A 194 18.22 8.76 -4.05
N GLU A 195 19.50 8.97 -3.78
CA GLU A 195 20.43 7.85 -3.52
C GLU A 195 20.06 7.12 -2.22
N ILE A 196 19.67 7.83 -1.14
CA ILE A 196 19.15 7.23 0.09
C ILE A 196 17.88 6.42 -0.20
N LEU A 197 16.94 6.97 -0.96
CA LEU A 197 15.76 6.24 -1.42
C LEU A 197 16.14 4.97 -2.20
N GLY A 198 17.19 5.04 -3.02
CA GLY A 198 17.73 3.90 -3.78
C GLY A 198 18.54 2.88 -3.00
N ILE A 199 18.85 3.16 -1.73
CA ILE A 199 19.33 2.14 -0.78
C ILE A 199 18.13 1.31 -0.32
N VAL A 200 17.04 1.95 0.10
CA VAL A 200 15.84 1.28 0.64
C VAL A 200 15.11 0.47 -0.44
N PHE A 201 14.91 1.07 -1.62
CA PHE A 201 14.19 0.49 -2.75
C PHE A 201 15.13 0.10 -3.89
N TRP A 202 16.28 -0.49 -3.57
CA TRP A 202 17.34 -0.78 -4.54
C TRP A 202 16.91 -1.70 -5.69
N PHE A 203 15.94 -2.58 -5.43
CA PHE A 203 15.36 -3.52 -6.40
C PHE A 203 14.32 -2.85 -7.32
N ASN A 204 13.83 -1.66 -6.97
CA ASN A 204 12.74 -1.01 -7.68
C ASN A 204 13.28 -0.21 -8.90
N PRO A 205 12.86 -0.54 -10.15
CA PRO A 205 13.31 0.14 -11.36
C PRO A 205 12.81 1.59 -11.49
N VAL A 206 11.82 1.99 -10.69
CA VAL A 206 11.30 3.37 -10.68
C VAL A 206 12.28 4.33 -10.02
N VAL A 207 13.07 3.89 -9.04
CA VAL A 207 14.06 4.75 -8.38
C VAL A 207 15.14 5.30 -9.34
N PRO A 208 15.82 4.48 -10.17
CA PRO A 208 16.75 5.04 -11.16
C PRO A 208 16.05 5.92 -12.20
N TYR A 209 14.77 5.72 -12.48
CA TYR A 209 13.98 6.67 -13.29
C TYR A 209 13.81 8.03 -12.60
N PHE A 210 13.47 8.06 -11.30
CA PHE A 210 13.45 9.29 -10.49
C PHE A 210 14.80 9.99 -10.48
N SER A 211 15.88 9.24 -10.24
CA SER A 211 17.25 9.76 -10.20
C SER A 211 17.66 10.42 -11.53
N ARG A 212 17.34 9.79 -12.67
CA ARG A 212 17.56 10.39 -14.00
C ARG A 212 16.67 11.63 -14.23
N SER A 213 15.41 11.58 -13.80
CA SER A 213 14.45 12.66 -13.98
C SER A 213 14.81 13.91 -13.18
N ILE A 214 15.23 13.75 -11.93
CA ILE A 214 15.68 14.86 -11.06
C ILE A 214 16.93 15.51 -11.64
N ARG A 215 17.94 14.72 -12.06
CA ARG A 215 19.13 15.25 -12.75
C ARG A 215 18.73 16.07 -13.98
N LEU A 216 17.86 15.54 -14.83
CA LEU A 216 17.42 16.24 -16.03
C LEU A 216 16.68 17.56 -15.70
N VAL A 217 15.84 17.57 -14.67
CA VAL A 217 15.17 18.80 -14.19
C VAL A 217 16.17 19.81 -13.63
N HIS A 218 17.22 19.38 -12.93
CA HIS A 218 18.30 20.27 -12.49
C HIS A 218 18.99 20.93 -13.67
N GLU A 219 19.37 20.14 -14.68
CA GLU A 219 19.99 20.66 -15.91
C GLU A 219 19.07 21.68 -16.60
N TYR A 220 17.80 21.33 -16.83
CA TYR A 220 16.84 22.23 -17.46
C TYR A 220 16.66 23.53 -16.69
N PHE A 221 16.60 23.45 -15.36
CA PHE A 221 16.44 24.62 -14.52
C PHE A 221 17.64 25.56 -14.66
N VAL A 222 18.86 25.02 -14.60
CA VAL A 222 20.09 25.81 -14.77
C VAL A 222 20.20 26.37 -16.19
N ASP A 223 19.98 25.55 -17.21
CA ASP A 223 19.98 25.93 -18.62
C ASP A 223 19.01 27.09 -18.89
N SER A 224 17.79 27.03 -18.33
CA SER A 224 16.80 28.11 -18.47
C SER A 224 17.21 29.42 -17.81
N ARG A 225 18.00 29.37 -16.73
CA ARG A 225 18.52 30.57 -16.07
C ARG A 225 19.72 31.15 -16.81
N MET A 226 20.58 30.30 -17.35
CA MET A 226 21.70 30.71 -18.21
C MET A 226 21.18 31.44 -19.45
N ALA A 227 20.15 30.90 -20.11
CA ALA A 227 19.51 31.53 -21.27
C ALA A 227 18.91 32.91 -20.99
N ARG A 228 18.37 33.13 -19.77
CA ARG A 228 17.78 34.42 -19.37
C ARG A 228 18.80 35.47 -18.96
N SER A 229 20.04 35.07 -18.66
CA SER A 229 21.09 35.96 -18.14
C SER A 229 21.75 36.87 -19.21
N GLY A 230 21.16 36.99 -20.42
CA GLY A 230 21.51 38.01 -21.40
C GLY A 230 22.53 37.62 -22.49
N LYS A 231 22.99 36.37 -22.55
CA LYS A 231 23.83 35.86 -23.65
C LYS A 231 23.00 35.12 -24.70
N ASN A 232 23.48 35.08 -25.95
CA ASN A 232 22.80 34.38 -27.04
C ASN A 232 22.61 32.89 -26.71
N VAL A 233 21.34 32.46 -26.61
CA VAL A 233 20.95 31.07 -26.29
C VAL A 233 21.63 30.06 -27.20
N ARG A 234 21.90 30.42 -28.46
CA ARG A 234 22.61 29.57 -29.42
C ARG A 234 24.06 29.33 -29.00
N THR A 235 24.78 30.37 -28.60
CA THR A 235 26.18 30.27 -28.15
C THR A 235 26.29 29.32 -26.95
N TYR A 236 25.39 29.45 -25.98
CA TYR A 236 25.32 28.54 -24.84
C TYR A 236 24.96 27.10 -25.26
N GLY A 237 24.02 26.92 -26.19
CA GLY A 237 23.70 25.59 -26.75
C GLY A 237 24.90 24.92 -27.44
N TYR A 238 25.72 25.68 -28.18
CA TYR A 238 26.97 25.18 -28.76
C TYR A 238 27.99 24.77 -27.69
N LEU A 239 28.11 25.55 -26.60
CA LEU A 239 28.95 25.20 -25.47
C LEU A 239 28.53 23.87 -24.84
N LEU A 240 27.23 23.65 -24.61
CA LEU A 240 26.73 22.37 -24.09
C LEU A 240 27.08 21.18 -25.00
N LEU A 241 27.00 21.37 -26.32
CA LEU A 241 27.38 20.35 -27.29
C LEU A 241 28.90 20.09 -27.26
N LYS A 242 29.71 21.15 -27.21
CA LYS A 242 31.17 21.09 -27.13
C LYS A 242 31.67 20.31 -25.91
N LEU A 243 31.11 20.57 -24.73
CA LEU A 243 31.42 19.87 -23.48
C LEU A 243 31.08 18.36 -23.53
N THR A 244 30.11 17.99 -24.36
CA THR A 244 29.64 16.60 -24.46
C THR A 244 30.48 15.77 -25.44
N LEU A 245 30.89 16.36 -26.56
CA LEU A 245 31.64 15.67 -27.62
C LEU A 245 33.06 15.26 -27.20
N GLN A 246 33.52 15.69 -26.02
CA GLN A 246 34.86 15.43 -25.48
C GLN A 246 34.95 14.13 -24.65
N GLN A 247 33.85 13.42 -24.45
CA GLN A 247 33.89 12.12 -23.76
C GLN A 247 34.36 11.03 -24.73
N SER A 248 35.58 10.53 -24.52
CA SER A 248 36.25 9.53 -25.35
C SER A 248 35.43 8.23 -25.51
N PRO A 249 35.36 7.64 -26.73
CA PRO A 249 34.61 6.42 -26.98
C PRO A 249 35.45 5.19 -26.62
N ASN A 250 35.47 4.79 -25.35
CA ASN A 250 36.06 3.51 -24.94
C ASN A 250 35.00 2.57 -24.35
N SER A 251 34.34 1.81 -25.22
CA SER A 251 33.76 0.48 -24.97
C SER A 251 33.18 -0.07 -26.29
N LEU A 252 33.39 -1.35 -26.60
CA LEU A 252 32.92 -2.07 -27.81
C LEU A 252 31.38 -2.21 -27.93
N VAL A 253 30.59 -1.31 -27.30
CA VAL A 253 29.15 -1.46 -27.08
C VAL A 253 28.45 -0.08 -27.16
N HIS A 254 27.36 0.01 -27.92
CA HIS A 254 26.41 1.13 -28.13
C HIS A 254 26.79 2.56 -27.65
N SER A 255 27.17 3.42 -28.60
CA SER A 255 27.32 4.88 -28.46
C SER A 255 25.98 5.65 -28.46
N PHE A 256 25.05 5.32 -27.56
CA PHE A 256 23.74 6.01 -27.46
C PHE A 256 23.57 6.81 -26.16
N SER A 257 24.51 7.70 -25.87
CA SER A 257 24.40 8.64 -24.73
C SER A 257 23.99 10.08 -25.13
N THR A 258 23.54 10.31 -26.37
CA THR A 258 23.12 11.65 -26.86
C THR A 258 21.75 12.11 -26.35
N LYS A 259 20.91 11.19 -25.85
CA LYS A 259 19.52 11.50 -25.47
C LYS A 259 19.38 12.61 -24.41
N PRO A 260 20.15 12.63 -23.30
CA PRO A 260 20.03 13.68 -22.29
C PRO A 260 20.39 15.08 -22.82
N ILE A 261 21.40 15.20 -23.68
CA ILE A 261 21.82 16.48 -24.27
C ILE A 261 20.78 16.98 -25.27
N PHE A 262 20.30 16.09 -26.15
CA PHE A 262 19.23 16.43 -27.09
C PHE A 262 18.01 16.99 -26.34
N LEU A 263 17.61 16.34 -25.24
CA LEU A 263 16.51 16.77 -24.39
C LEU A 263 16.75 18.16 -23.77
N ARG A 264 17.98 18.46 -23.31
CA ARG A 264 18.35 19.78 -22.79
C ARG A 264 18.25 20.87 -23.86
N ILE A 265 18.82 20.62 -25.05
CA ILE A 265 18.78 21.58 -26.17
C ILE A 265 17.34 21.80 -26.66
N GLN A 266 16.55 20.72 -26.76
CA GLN A 266 15.13 20.81 -27.07
C GLN A 266 14.38 21.66 -26.04
N MET A 267 14.61 21.44 -24.75
CA MET A 267 13.92 22.18 -23.69
C MET A 267 14.38 23.65 -23.61
N LEU A 268 15.64 23.92 -23.92
CA LEU A 268 16.22 25.26 -24.00
C LEU A 268 15.59 26.11 -25.12
N THR A 269 15.20 25.46 -26.22
CA THR A 269 14.63 26.12 -27.41
C THR A 269 13.11 26.15 -27.43
N GLN A 270 12.47 25.44 -26.50
CA GLN A 270 11.02 25.36 -26.42
C GLN A 270 10.40 26.66 -25.86
N THR A 271 9.19 26.99 -26.31
CA THR A 271 8.43 28.11 -25.76
C THR A 271 7.96 27.82 -24.32
N PRO A 272 7.91 28.84 -23.44
CA PRO A 272 7.46 28.65 -22.07
C PRO A 272 5.98 28.22 -22.04
N SER A 273 5.69 27.32 -21.11
CA SER A 273 4.37 26.75 -20.86
C SER A 273 3.40 27.83 -20.36
N LYS A 274 2.12 27.73 -20.70
CA LYS A 274 1.10 28.70 -20.29
C LYS A 274 0.89 28.65 -18.76
N PRO A 275 0.57 29.77 -18.08
CA PRO A 275 0.35 29.79 -16.63
C PRO A 275 -0.76 28.84 -16.17
N MET A 276 -1.82 28.67 -16.98
CA MET A 276 -2.90 27.72 -16.70
C MET A 276 -2.45 26.26 -16.65
N GLN A 277 -1.34 25.89 -17.31
CA GLN A 277 -0.80 24.53 -17.21
C GLN A 277 -0.24 24.22 -15.83
N LYS A 278 0.01 25.21 -14.96
CA LYS A 278 0.35 24.96 -13.55
C LYS A 278 -0.77 24.26 -12.79
N LEU A 279 -2.02 24.43 -13.21
CA LEU A 279 -3.16 23.75 -12.58
C LEU A 279 -3.08 22.23 -12.73
N THR A 280 -2.36 21.71 -13.74
CA THR A 280 -2.14 20.26 -13.90
C THR A 280 -1.42 19.64 -12.71
N PHE A 281 -0.62 20.39 -11.95
CA PHE A 281 0.01 19.89 -10.72
C PHE A 281 -1.01 19.57 -9.61
N LEU A 282 -2.24 20.08 -9.68
CA LEU A 282 -3.32 19.66 -8.76
C LEU A 282 -3.68 18.19 -8.91
N LEU A 283 -3.28 17.53 -10.00
CA LEU A 283 -3.42 16.09 -10.19
C LEU A 283 -2.68 15.27 -9.12
N ILE A 284 -1.78 15.89 -8.34
CA ILE A 284 -1.19 15.24 -7.14
C ILE A 284 -2.24 14.85 -6.10
N LEU A 285 -3.33 15.62 -5.94
CA LEU A 285 -4.37 15.37 -4.93
C LEU A 285 -5.14 14.06 -5.20
N PRO A 286 -5.76 13.86 -6.38
CA PRO A 286 -6.43 12.59 -6.68
C PRO A 286 -5.45 11.42 -6.74
N VAL A 287 -4.19 11.65 -7.15
CA VAL A 287 -3.17 10.61 -7.14
C VAL A 287 -2.80 10.21 -5.71
N LEU A 288 -2.73 11.15 -4.77
CA LEU A 288 -2.49 10.87 -3.35
C LEU A 288 -3.65 10.08 -2.72
N VAL A 289 -4.89 10.42 -3.07
CA VAL A 289 -6.07 9.65 -2.64
C VAL A 289 -6.01 8.23 -3.22
N LEU A 290 -5.67 8.08 -4.49
CA LEU A 290 -5.52 6.79 -5.12
C LEU A 290 -4.38 5.96 -4.49
N THR A 291 -3.23 6.55 -4.19
CA THR A 291 -2.11 5.81 -3.58
C THR A 291 -2.44 5.33 -2.18
N THR A 292 -3.04 6.17 -1.34
CA THR A 292 -3.45 5.80 0.03
C THR A 292 -4.50 4.68 -0.02
N ALA A 293 -5.46 4.76 -0.93
CA ALA A 293 -6.47 3.73 -1.08
C ALA A 293 -5.95 2.42 -1.72
N LEU A 294 -4.93 2.47 -2.59
CA LEU A 294 -4.26 1.25 -3.06
C LEU A 294 -3.40 0.61 -1.96
N CYS A 295 -2.82 1.40 -1.06
CA CYS A 295 -2.02 0.90 0.05
C CYS A 295 -2.86 0.24 1.15
N SER A 296 -4.13 0.61 1.32
CA SER A 296 -5.02 -0.02 2.30
C SER A 296 -5.28 -1.51 2.01
N PHE A 297 -5.25 -1.93 0.74
CA PHE A 297 -5.37 -3.34 0.36
C PHE A 297 -4.22 -4.22 0.88
N PHE A 298 -3.05 -3.64 1.19
CA PHE A 298 -1.89 -4.36 1.69
C PHE A 298 -1.87 -4.48 3.23
N GLN A 299 -2.83 -3.90 3.93
CA GLN A 299 -2.91 -3.97 5.39
C GLN A 299 -3.34 -5.38 5.86
N PRO A 300 -2.61 -5.98 6.82
CA PRO A 300 -3.06 -7.19 7.51
C PRO A 300 -4.44 -6.94 8.13
N ALA A 301 -5.30 -7.96 8.13
CA ALA A 301 -6.65 -7.89 8.66
C ALA A 301 -6.70 -7.21 10.06
N GLU A 302 -5.73 -7.52 10.94
CA GLU A 302 -5.57 -6.94 12.28
C GLU A 302 -5.47 -5.41 12.34
N SER A 303 -4.94 -4.77 11.30
CA SER A 303 -4.70 -3.32 11.27
C SER A 303 -5.84 -2.53 10.63
N ARG A 304 -6.84 -3.22 10.05
CA ARG A 304 -8.08 -2.58 9.61
C ARG A 304 -8.86 -2.18 10.87
N PRO A 305 -9.21 -0.90 11.08
CA PRO A 305 -10.09 -0.51 12.18
C PRO A 305 -11.46 -1.16 11.98
N GLY A 306 -11.63 -2.37 12.49
CA GLY A 306 -12.75 -3.21 12.07
C GLY A 306 -12.55 -4.71 12.25
N VAL A 307 -11.34 -5.24 12.09
CA VAL A 307 -11.14 -6.71 12.02
C VAL A 307 -10.02 -7.15 12.97
N LEU A 308 -10.35 -7.38 14.24
CA LEU A 308 -9.46 -8.12 15.13
C LEU A 308 -9.68 -9.64 14.90
N PRO A 309 -8.64 -10.46 14.80
CA PRO A 309 -8.76 -11.92 14.76
C PRO A 309 -9.22 -12.43 16.13
N PRO A 310 -10.09 -13.46 16.18
CA PRO A 310 -10.69 -13.92 17.42
C PRO A 310 -9.79 -14.96 18.10
N THR A 311 -8.71 -14.57 18.79
CA THR A 311 -7.99 -15.55 19.65
C THR A 311 -7.31 -14.98 20.91
N GLY A 312 -7.67 -13.78 21.36
CA GLY A 312 -7.19 -13.26 22.64
C GLY A 312 -8.26 -12.50 23.39
N LYS A 313 -8.51 -12.86 24.66
CA LYS A 313 -9.35 -12.05 25.56
C LYS A 313 -8.86 -10.61 25.55
N PRO A 314 -9.75 -9.61 25.51
CA PRO A 314 -9.36 -8.20 25.45
C PRO A 314 -8.39 -7.85 26.60
N VAL A 315 -7.26 -7.22 26.26
CA VAL A 315 -6.22 -6.83 27.24
C VAL A 315 -6.61 -5.52 27.95
N HIS A 316 -7.43 -4.70 27.30
CA HIS A 316 -7.94 -3.42 27.81
C HIS A 316 -9.47 -3.49 27.94
N GLY A 317 -10.02 -2.92 29.02
CA GLY A 317 -11.47 -2.92 29.26
C GLY A 317 -11.87 -2.84 30.74
N THR A 318 -13.15 -2.54 30.99
CA THR A 318 -13.71 -2.54 32.34
C THR A 318 -13.93 -3.99 32.79
N PRO A 319 -13.49 -4.43 33.97
CA PRO A 319 -13.72 -5.80 34.41
C PRO A 319 -15.22 -6.12 34.48
N ILE A 320 -15.59 -7.25 33.91
CA ILE A 320 -16.97 -7.74 33.92
C ILE A 320 -17.31 -8.18 35.35
N GLY A 321 -18.43 -7.65 35.87
CA GLY A 321 -19.02 -8.05 37.14
C GLY A 321 -19.86 -9.30 36.95
N ARG A 322 -21.18 -9.15 36.89
CA ARG A 322 -22.15 -10.24 36.71
C ARG A 322 -22.73 -10.23 35.30
N ILE A 323 -22.85 -11.40 34.69
CA ILE A 323 -23.58 -11.64 33.44
C ILE A 323 -24.91 -12.30 33.81
N THR A 324 -26.04 -11.71 33.41
CA THR A 324 -27.38 -12.22 33.70
C THR A 324 -28.16 -12.35 32.40
N TRP A 325 -28.82 -13.49 32.20
CA TRP A 325 -29.68 -13.75 31.05
C TRP A 325 -31.16 -13.70 31.46
N LYS A 326 -32.00 -13.13 30.61
CA LYS A 326 -33.46 -13.09 30.76
C LYS A 326 -34.12 -13.43 29.44
N GLY A 327 -35.26 -14.11 29.48
CA GLY A 327 -36.03 -14.46 28.28
C GLY A 327 -35.50 -15.67 27.49
N ASN A 328 -34.44 -16.34 27.97
CA ASN A 328 -33.93 -17.56 27.37
C ASN A 328 -34.74 -18.79 27.83
N THR A 329 -35.69 -19.25 27.01
CA THR A 329 -36.49 -20.46 27.28
C THR A 329 -36.03 -21.65 26.45
N VAL A 330 -35.39 -21.40 25.30
CA VAL A 330 -34.92 -22.45 24.35
C VAL A 330 -33.59 -23.07 24.78
N TYR A 331 -32.74 -22.29 25.44
CA TYR A 331 -31.40 -22.71 25.87
C TYR A 331 -31.16 -22.41 27.36
N PRO A 332 -30.63 -23.38 28.13
CA PRO A 332 -30.20 -23.14 29.51
C PRO A 332 -29.09 -22.09 29.59
N THR A 333 -29.11 -21.26 30.64
CA THR A 333 -28.11 -20.21 30.87
C THR A 333 -26.67 -20.74 30.92
N ALA A 334 -26.47 -21.98 31.40
CA ALA A 334 -25.16 -22.61 31.45
C ALA A 334 -24.57 -22.84 30.04
N GLU A 335 -25.40 -23.20 29.06
CA GLU A 335 -24.99 -23.42 27.68
C GLU A 335 -24.67 -22.09 26.99
N LEU A 336 -25.51 -21.08 27.21
CA LEU A 336 -25.28 -19.72 26.70
C LEU A 336 -23.97 -19.12 27.24
N ASN A 337 -23.68 -19.31 28.53
CA ASN A 337 -22.42 -18.86 29.13
C ASN A 337 -21.20 -19.61 28.57
N LYS A 338 -21.34 -20.91 28.27
CA LYS A 338 -20.27 -21.72 27.67
C LYS A 338 -19.93 -21.20 26.27
N THR A 339 -20.95 -20.95 25.44
CA THR A 339 -20.80 -20.46 24.07
C THR A 339 -20.34 -19.01 24.02
N LEU A 340 -20.84 -18.16 24.93
CA LEU A 340 -20.38 -16.79 25.08
C LEU A 340 -18.87 -16.74 25.37
N GLY A 341 -18.31 -17.71 26.10
CA GLY A 341 -16.86 -17.84 26.29
C GLY A 341 -16.21 -16.76 27.17
N VAL A 342 -17.01 -15.88 27.77
CA VAL A 342 -16.59 -14.78 28.64
C VAL A 342 -17.03 -15.05 30.09
N LYS A 343 -16.14 -14.79 31.05
CA LYS A 343 -16.40 -15.02 32.48
C LYS A 343 -16.38 -13.71 33.28
N PRO A 344 -17.13 -13.64 34.41
CA PRO A 344 -16.91 -12.62 35.43
C PRO A 344 -15.42 -12.45 35.75
N GLY A 345 -14.93 -11.21 35.69
CA GLY A 345 -13.52 -10.85 35.87
C GLY A 345 -12.73 -10.63 34.57
N ASP A 346 -13.21 -11.12 33.42
CA ASP A 346 -12.63 -10.81 32.12
C ASP A 346 -12.82 -9.32 31.78
N ARG A 347 -12.02 -8.80 30.84
CA ARG A 347 -12.14 -7.40 30.40
C ARG A 347 -13.34 -7.26 29.46
N TYR A 348 -14.13 -6.21 29.66
CA TYR A 348 -15.25 -5.87 28.79
C TYR A 348 -14.78 -4.92 27.69
N ASP A 349 -14.88 -5.38 26.45
CA ASP A 349 -14.89 -4.56 25.25
C ASP A 349 -16.23 -4.78 24.52
N LYS A 350 -16.92 -3.69 24.16
CA LYS A 350 -18.28 -3.77 23.60
C LYS A 350 -18.31 -4.48 22.26
N LYS A 351 -17.26 -4.30 21.45
CA LYS A 351 -17.18 -4.87 20.11
C LYS A 351 -16.89 -6.36 20.18
N ASP A 352 -15.85 -6.76 20.90
CA ASP A 352 -15.52 -8.18 21.10
C ASP A 352 -16.70 -8.95 21.73
N PHE A 353 -17.35 -8.36 22.73
CA PHE A 353 -18.53 -8.96 23.37
C PHE A 353 -19.69 -9.17 22.38
N ASN A 354 -19.95 -8.19 21.51
CA ASN A 354 -20.95 -8.35 20.46
C ASN A 354 -20.55 -9.40 19.42
N ASP A 355 -19.26 -9.55 19.12
CA ASP A 355 -18.79 -10.58 18.20
C ASP A 355 -19.05 -11.99 18.73
N HIS A 356 -18.80 -12.20 20.03
CA HIS A 356 -19.17 -13.42 20.75
C HIS A 356 -20.69 -13.73 20.72
N LEU A 357 -21.53 -12.70 20.59
CA LEU A 357 -22.98 -12.87 20.49
C LEU A 357 -23.46 -13.17 19.07
N PHE A 358 -22.89 -12.53 18.03
CA PHE A 358 -23.50 -12.53 16.68
C PHE A 358 -22.57 -12.84 15.50
N ASN A 359 -21.25 -12.68 15.65
CA ASN A 359 -20.34 -12.59 14.50
C ASN A 359 -19.29 -13.71 14.41
N ARG A 360 -19.27 -14.66 15.34
CA ARG A 360 -18.31 -15.79 15.31
C ARG A 360 -18.88 -17.02 14.59
N LEU A 361 -18.82 -17.03 13.27
CA LEU A 361 -19.04 -18.18 12.37
C LEU A 361 -19.29 -19.55 13.06
N GLY A 362 -20.53 -19.81 13.51
CA GLY A 362 -20.97 -21.10 14.07
C GLY A 362 -20.61 -21.36 15.55
N THR A 363 -19.93 -20.43 16.22
CA THR A 363 -19.49 -20.54 17.63
C THR A 363 -20.04 -19.41 18.51
N ASP A 364 -20.76 -18.47 17.93
CA ASP A 364 -21.50 -17.41 18.59
C ASP A 364 -22.86 -17.88 19.12
N VAL A 365 -23.40 -17.12 20.07
CA VAL A 365 -24.73 -17.40 20.65
C VAL A 365 -25.84 -17.35 19.61
N ALA A 366 -25.75 -16.44 18.63
CA ALA A 366 -26.73 -16.34 17.55
C ALA A 366 -26.82 -17.61 16.72
N SER A 367 -25.70 -18.27 16.43
CA SER A 367 -25.70 -19.51 15.66
C SER A 367 -26.49 -20.61 16.35
N LEU A 368 -26.47 -20.71 17.68
CA LEU A 368 -27.29 -21.69 18.42
C LEU A 368 -28.79 -21.48 18.13
N TYR A 369 -29.26 -20.25 18.23
CA TYR A 369 -30.66 -19.91 18.00
C TYR A 369 -31.06 -20.07 16.53
N MET A 370 -30.24 -19.56 15.62
CA MET A 370 -30.48 -19.65 14.18
C MET A 370 -30.47 -21.10 13.67
N ASP A 371 -29.67 -21.98 14.26
CA ASP A 371 -29.64 -23.41 13.90
C ASP A 371 -30.90 -24.17 14.34
N LYS A 372 -31.64 -23.66 15.33
CA LYS A 372 -32.97 -24.17 15.72
C LYS A 372 -34.13 -23.47 15.01
N GLY A 373 -33.86 -22.64 14.00
CA GLY A 373 -34.90 -21.97 13.22
C GLY A 373 -35.30 -20.59 13.73
N TYR A 374 -34.74 -20.09 14.82
CA TYR A 374 -35.08 -18.77 15.35
C TYR A 374 -34.37 -17.67 14.56
N LEU A 375 -34.82 -17.41 13.34
CA LEU A 375 -34.24 -16.41 12.43
C LEU A 375 -34.40 -14.97 12.96
N TYR A 376 -35.52 -14.68 13.61
CA TYR A 376 -35.88 -13.34 14.08
C TYR A 376 -35.50 -13.09 15.54
N PHE A 377 -34.67 -13.96 16.13
CA PHE A 377 -34.26 -13.79 17.51
C PHE A 377 -33.43 -12.51 17.65
N ASN A 378 -33.51 -11.87 18.81
CA ASN A 378 -32.71 -10.69 19.12
C ASN A 378 -32.22 -10.76 20.58
N ILE A 379 -31.07 -10.15 20.86
CA ILE A 379 -30.54 -10.03 22.22
C ILE A 379 -30.27 -8.55 22.50
N ASP A 380 -31.00 -7.99 23.46
CA ASP A 380 -30.74 -6.64 23.97
C ASP A 380 -29.76 -6.71 25.14
N VAL A 381 -28.68 -5.93 25.09
CA VAL A 381 -27.62 -5.93 26.11
C VAL A 381 -27.68 -4.62 26.88
N LYS A 382 -28.06 -4.71 28.15
CA LYS A 382 -28.08 -3.57 29.09
C LYS A 382 -26.83 -3.58 29.96
N GLU A 383 -26.11 -2.46 29.92
CA GLU A 383 -24.88 -2.24 30.66
C GLU A 383 -25.17 -1.47 31.96
N ASN A 384 -24.94 -2.09 33.11
CA ASN A 384 -25.12 -1.47 34.42
C ASN A 384 -23.77 -1.34 35.14
N ARG A 385 -23.25 -0.12 35.27
CA ARG A 385 -21.98 0.13 35.96
C ARG A 385 -22.15 0.13 37.46
N VAL A 386 -21.34 -0.68 38.16
CA VAL A 386 -21.31 -0.75 39.63
C VAL A 386 -19.86 -0.64 40.10
N GLY A 387 -19.48 0.56 40.57
CA GLY A 387 -18.11 0.87 40.94
C GLY A 387 -17.14 0.78 39.75
N ALA A 388 -16.07 0.00 39.89
CA ALA A 388 -15.09 -0.24 38.83
C ALA A 388 -15.43 -1.42 37.90
N ARG A 389 -16.63 -2.02 38.03
CA ARG A 389 -17.08 -3.18 37.23
C ARG A 389 -18.32 -2.85 36.42
N VAL A 390 -18.52 -3.58 35.32
CA VAL A 390 -19.72 -3.50 34.49
C VAL A 390 -20.51 -4.81 34.60
N ASN A 391 -21.78 -4.71 35.01
CA ASN A 391 -22.72 -5.83 34.97
C ASN A 391 -23.46 -5.81 33.64
N LEU A 392 -23.63 -6.98 33.04
CA LEU A 392 -24.27 -7.16 31.73
C LEU A 392 -25.57 -7.93 31.92
N GLU A 393 -26.67 -7.33 31.49
CA GLU A 393 -28.00 -7.94 31.48
C GLU A 393 -28.44 -8.17 30.05
N LEU A 394 -28.47 -9.43 29.63
CA LEU A 394 -28.83 -9.86 28.29
C LEU A 394 -30.29 -10.30 28.28
N THR A 395 -31.12 -9.56 27.56
CA THR A 395 -32.54 -9.88 27.38
C THR A 395 -32.73 -10.51 26.00
N VAL A 396 -33.03 -11.80 25.98
CA VAL A 396 -33.25 -12.58 24.77
C VAL A 396 -34.73 -12.50 24.37
N PHE A 397 -34.97 -12.11 23.12
CA PHE A 397 -36.26 -12.17 22.46
C PHE A 397 -36.19 -13.29 21.42
N GLU A 398 -36.62 -14.50 21.80
CA GLU A 398 -36.40 -15.71 20.97
C GLU A 398 -37.27 -15.72 19.72
N GLY A 399 -38.51 -15.20 19.80
CA GLY A 399 -39.44 -15.17 18.68
C GLY A 399 -39.97 -16.55 18.31
N HIS A 400 -40.47 -16.70 17.07
CA HIS A 400 -40.96 -17.98 16.56
C HIS A 400 -39.96 -18.60 15.58
N PRO A 401 -39.86 -19.93 15.52
CA PRO A 401 -39.03 -20.60 14.52
C PRO A 401 -39.61 -20.35 13.11
N ALA A 402 -38.71 -20.07 12.17
CA ALA A 402 -39.00 -19.89 10.76
C ALA A 402 -38.70 -21.17 9.98
N THR A 403 -39.56 -21.50 9.02
CA THR A 403 -39.33 -22.59 8.08
C THR A 403 -38.93 -22.05 6.71
N ILE A 404 -38.20 -22.84 5.95
CA ILE A 404 -37.75 -22.49 4.61
C ILE A 404 -38.96 -22.62 3.67
N GLY A 405 -39.32 -21.53 2.99
CA GLY A 405 -40.44 -21.49 2.05
C GLY A 405 -40.02 -22.05 0.69
N LYS A 406 -39.37 -21.22 -0.13
CA LYS A 406 -38.85 -21.58 -1.45
C LYS A 406 -37.33 -21.45 -1.48
N VAL A 407 -36.68 -22.33 -2.24
CA VAL A 407 -35.25 -22.22 -2.55
C VAL A 407 -35.10 -21.91 -4.04
N VAL A 408 -34.54 -20.73 -4.34
CA VAL A 408 -34.36 -20.22 -5.71
C VAL A 408 -32.87 -20.13 -5.99
N VAL A 409 -32.44 -20.60 -7.15
CA VAL A 409 -31.04 -20.48 -7.61
C VAL A 409 -31.01 -19.58 -8.84
N LYS A 410 -30.07 -18.62 -8.85
CA LYS A 410 -29.86 -17.67 -9.95
C LYS A 410 -28.40 -17.66 -10.38
N GLY A 411 -28.17 -17.44 -11.68
CA GLY A 411 -26.84 -17.27 -12.25
C GLY A 411 -26.13 -18.55 -12.67
N ASN A 412 -26.76 -19.71 -12.50
CA ASN A 412 -26.31 -20.98 -13.05
C ASN A 412 -26.71 -21.11 -14.54
N LYS A 413 -25.73 -21.06 -15.44
CA LYS A 413 -25.93 -21.20 -16.90
C LYS A 413 -25.43 -22.55 -17.41
N LYS A 414 -24.33 -23.05 -16.85
CA LYS A 414 -23.67 -24.32 -17.20
C LYS A 414 -24.18 -25.48 -16.34
N VAL A 415 -24.52 -25.24 -15.07
CA VAL A 415 -24.98 -26.29 -14.15
C VAL A 415 -26.51 -26.28 -14.02
N ALA A 416 -27.14 -27.45 -14.13
CA ALA A 416 -28.58 -27.59 -13.98
C ALA A 416 -29.04 -27.27 -12.54
N THR A 417 -30.14 -26.53 -12.40
CA THR A 417 -30.69 -26.12 -11.09
C THR A 417 -31.00 -27.33 -10.19
N ASN A 418 -31.52 -28.42 -10.75
CA ASN A 418 -31.83 -29.63 -9.99
C ASN A 418 -30.57 -30.28 -9.39
N SER A 419 -29.43 -30.23 -10.08
CA SER A 419 -28.16 -30.74 -9.56
C SER A 419 -27.67 -29.92 -8.38
N ILE A 420 -27.86 -28.60 -8.43
CA ILE A 420 -27.50 -27.68 -7.33
C ILE A 420 -28.39 -27.93 -6.12
N LEU A 421 -29.71 -28.03 -6.33
CA LEU A 421 -30.67 -28.31 -5.26
C LEU A 421 -30.47 -29.69 -4.62
N ALA A 422 -30.02 -30.68 -5.40
CA ALA A 422 -29.69 -32.01 -4.88
C ALA A 422 -28.36 -32.04 -4.09
N ALA A 423 -27.43 -31.13 -4.38
CA ALA A 423 -26.13 -31.07 -3.73
C ALA A 423 -26.19 -30.36 -2.36
N ILE A 424 -27.07 -29.38 -2.19
CA ILE A 424 -27.17 -28.60 -0.95
C ILE A 424 -28.02 -29.30 0.12
N PRO A 425 -27.68 -29.19 1.42
CA PRO A 425 -28.40 -29.84 2.52
C PRO A 425 -29.74 -29.14 2.91
N VAL A 426 -30.16 -28.13 2.15
CA VAL A 426 -31.26 -27.23 2.50
C VAL A 426 -32.47 -27.53 1.62
N GLN A 427 -33.61 -27.84 2.22
CA GLN A 427 -34.83 -28.19 1.50
C GLN A 427 -36.02 -27.28 1.89
N PRO A 428 -36.95 -26.99 0.95
CA PRO A 428 -38.24 -26.40 1.28
C PRO A 428 -38.97 -27.18 2.37
N GLY A 429 -39.49 -26.49 3.38
CA GLY A 429 -40.17 -27.07 4.54
C GLY A 429 -39.28 -27.33 5.75
N ASP A 430 -37.95 -27.34 5.60
CA ASP A 430 -37.02 -27.46 6.72
C ASP A 430 -37.12 -26.25 7.67
N LEU A 431 -36.81 -26.46 8.96
CA LEU A 431 -36.50 -25.33 9.83
C LEU A 431 -35.27 -24.58 9.30
N PHE A 432 -35.29 -23.26 9.43
CA PHE A 432 -34.12 -22.45 9.12
C PHE A 432 -32.93 -22.93 9.95
N ASN A 433 -31.78 -23.10 9.32
CA ASN A 433 -30.58 -23.55 10.01
C ASN A 433 -29.36 -22.92 9.34
N ARG A 434 -28.62 -22.09 10.10
CA ARG A 434 -27.49 -21.31 9.60
C ARG A 434 -26.34 -22.24 9.19
N SER A 435 -26.06 -23.27 9.98
CA SER A 435 -25.04 -24.27 9.69
C SER A 435 -25.28 -24.99 8.36
N LYS A 436 -26.53 -25.30 8.03
CA LYS A 436 -26.90 -25.86 6.72
C LYS A 436 -26.61 -24.88 5.58
N LEU A 437 -26.88 -23.58 5.75
CA LEU A 437 -26.56 -22.55 4.73
C LEU A 437 -25.05 -22.42 4.50
N ILE A 438 -24.27 -22.38 5.58
CA ILE A 438 -22.80 -22.33 5.50
C ILE A 438 -22.28 -23.57 4.76
N LYS A 439 -22.81 -24.75 5.09
CA LYS A 439 -22.47 -25.99 4.39
C LYS A 439 -22.89 -25.97 2.91
N SER A 440 -24.06 -25.43 2.58
CA SER A 440 -24.46 -25.22 1.18
C SER A 440 -23.44 -24.37 0.43
N GLN A 441 -22.96 -23.27 1.03
CA GLN A 441 -21.97 -22.40 0.43
C GLN A 441 -20.64 -23.13 0.19
N GLN A 442 -20.19 -23.95 1.13
CA GLN A 442 -18.97 -24.77 1.00
C GLN A 442 -19.09 -25.77 -0.15
N ILE A 443 -20.18 -26.53 -0.21
CA ILE A 443 -20.43 -27.50 -1.29
C ILE A 443 -20.47 -26.81 -2.65
N LEU A 444 -21.12 -25.64 -2.74
CA LEU A 444 -21.16 -24.84 -3.97
C LEU A 444 -19.78 -24.33 -4.38
N ALA A 445 -18.94 -23.94 -3.43
CA ALA A 445 -17.56 -23.53 -3.68
C ALA A 445 -16.68 -24.70 -4.18
N GLU A 446 -16.91 -25.90 -3.67
CA GLU A 446 -16.16 -27.12 -4.03
C GLU A 446 -16.60 -27.75 -5.35
N MET A 447 -17.83 -27.47 -5.82
CA MET A 447 -18.34 -28.06 -7.06
C MET A 447 -17.48 -27.74 -8.30
N GLY A 448 -16.70 -26.65 -8.28
CA GLY A 448 -15.72 -26.30 -9.32
C GLY A 448 -16.12 -25.22 -10.35
N PRO A 449 -17.31 -25.26 -10.98
CA PRO A 449 -17.67 -24.29 -12.02
C PRO A 449 -18.10 -22.93 -11.46
N PHE A 450 -18.29 -22.80 -10.15
CA PHE A 450 -18.71 -21.57 -9.49
C PHE A 450 -17.51 -20.81 -8.91
N ASN A 451 -17.59 -19.49 -8.94
CA ASN A 451 -16.61 -18.64 -8.30
C ASN A 451 -16.86 -18.58 -6.79
N PRO A 452 -15.95 -19.09 -5.93
CA PRO A 452 -16.18 -19.20 -4.49
C PRO A 452 -16.35 -17.83 -3.81
N THR A 453 -15.80 -16.76 -4.40
CA THR A 453 -15.87 -15.39 -3.84
C THR A 453 -17.15 -14.65 -4.18
N LYS A 454 -18.00 -15.24 -5.06
CA LYS A 454 -19.24 -14.61 -5.56
C LYS A 454 -20.50 -15.42 -5.26
N ILE A 455 -20.41 -16.45 -4.43
CA ILE A 455 -21.59 -17.21 -3.98
C ILE A 455 -22.29 -16.39 -2.89
N GLY A 456 -23.50 -15.91 -3.18
CA GLY A 456 -24.36 -15.22 -2.24
C GLY A 456 -25.57 -16.07 -1.83
N ILE A 457 -25.96 -16.00 -0.56
CA ILE A 457 -27.19 -16.61 -0.03
C ILE A 457 -28.02 -15.51 0.61
N ASN A 458 -29.18 -15.22 0.04
CA ASN A 458 -30.06 -14.15 0.47
C ASN A 458 -31.33 -14.76 1.10
N PRO A 459 -31.50 -14.69 2.43
CA PRO A 459 -32.75 -15.02 3.08
C PRO A 459 -33.76 -13.88 2.90
N ILE A 460 -34.92 -14.20 2.36
CA ILE A 460 -36.05 -13.29 2.13
C ILE A 460 -37.13 -13.66 3.15
N PRO A 461 -37.17 -13.00 4.31
CA PRO A 461 -38.12 -13.32 5.36
C PRO A 461 -39.54 -12.91 5.00
N ASN A 462 -40.52 -13.75 5.37
CA ASN A 462 -41.92 -13.39 5.39
C ASN A 462 -42.48 -13.60 6.80
N GLN A 463 -42.64 -12.49 7.53
CA GLN A 463 -43.08 -12.51 8.92
C GLN A 463 -44.55 -12.93 9.09
N GLN A 464 -45.39 -12.75 8.06
CA GLN A 464 -46.82 -13.13 8.12
C GLN A 464 -46.99 -14.65 8.01
N THR A 465 -46.25 -15.28 7.10
CA THR A 465 -46.31 -16.73 6.87
C THR A 465 -45.35 -17.51 7.76
N LYS A 466 -44.49 -16.82 8.54
CA LYS A 466 -43.41 -17.40 9.34
C LYS A 466 -42.44 -18.25 8.51
N THR A 467 -42.31 -17.93 7.22
CA THR A 467 -41.40 -18.60 6.29
C THR A 467 -40.25 -17.69 5.89
N VAL A 468 -39.16 -18.27 5.41
CA VAL A 468 -38.04 -17.58 4.79
C VAL A 468 -37.73 -18.23 3.45
N ASP A 469 -37.82 -17.45 2.37
CA ASP A 469 -37.38 -17.91 1.06
C ASP A 469 -35.86 -17.72 0.97
N LEU A 470 -35.15 -18.64 0.33
CA LEU A 470 -33.70 -18.60 0.20
C LEU A 470 -33.34 -18.43 -1.27
N GLU A 471 -32.61 -17.38 -1.58
CA GLU A 471 -32.10 -17.11 -2.92
C GLU A 471 -30.58 -17.31 -2.96
N TYR A 472 -30.13 -18.30 -3.73
CA TYR A 472 -28.73 -18.55 -4.02
C TYR A 472 -28.33 -17.82 -5.30
N VAL A 473 -27.43 -16.85 -5.18
CA VAL A 473 -26.88 -16.09 -6.31
C VAL A 473 -25.49 -16.62 -6.62
N LEU A 474 -25.32 -17.21 -7.80
CA LEU A 474 -24.10 -17.86 -8.24
C LEU A 474 -23.48 -17.14 -9.44
N VAL A 475 -22.16 -17.20 -9.55
CA VAL A 475 -21.41 -16.73 -10.72
C VAL A 475 -20.49 -17.84 -11.17
N GLU A 476 -20.63 -18.27 -12.43
CA GLU A 476 -19.79 -19.30 -13.01
C GLU A 476 -18.47 -18.70 -13.56
N ASN A 477 -17.39 -19.49 -13.52
CA ASN A 477 -16.08 -19.12 -14.06
C ASN A 477 -16.00 -19.29 -15.60
#